data_AF-A0A9W9LKM9-F1
#
_entry.id   AF-A0A9W9LKM9-F1
#
_cell.length_a   1.000
_cell.length_b   1.000
_cell.length_c   1.000
_cell.angle_alpha   90.00
_cell.angle_beta   90.00
_cell.angle_gamma   90.00
#
_symmetry.space_group_name_H-M   'P 1'
#
loop_
_entity.id
_entity.type
_entity.pdbx_description
1 polymer ?
#
loop_
_entity_poly.entity_id
_entity_poly.type
_entity_poly.pdbx_seq_one_letter_code
_entity_poly.pdbx_strand_id
1 'polypeptide(L)'
;MARPPRDAFQIGWICALPIEAAAAIEMLDEKFGILEEQDAADSNTYTLGRIGKHYVVIACLPGGQYGTTSATTVANNMLRTFSKSLRIGLMVGIRGGIPSAAHDIRLGDIVISCPEGTCGGVIQYDTGKIIADGEFERTGSLNSPPKALLTAAGMMRTAGLTDNPQYPEYLRNASGRTARTRKSFGRPTANSDRLFQAIHDHPASSSSCNGCLAE
;
A
#
# COMPACT_ATOMS: atom_id res chain seq x y z
N MET A 1 26.50 6.10 -2.55
CA MET A 1 26.72 7.03 -1.41
C MET A 1 26.79 6.21 -0.12
N ALA A 2 27.37 6.75 0.94
CA ALA A 2 27.37 6.07 2.25
C ALA A 2 25.94 5.98 2.82
N ARG A 3 25.63 4.90 3.53
CA ARG A 3 24.34 4.70 4.21
C ARG A 3 24.12 5.83 5.24
N PRO A 4 22.99 6.57 5.18
CA PRO A 4 22.63 7.54 6.21
C PRO A 4 22.47 6.88 7.60
N PRO A 5 22.64 7.64 8.70
CA PRO A 5 22.37 7.11 10.03
C PRO A 5 20.90 6.69 10.15
N ARG A 6 20.61 5.74 11.06
CA ARG A 6 19.23 5.25 11.31
C ARG A 6 18.25 6.38 11.63
N ASP A 7 18.74 7.43 12.31
CA ASP A 7 17.94 8.60 12.69
C ASP A 7 17.65 9.56 11.51
N ALA A 8 18.03 9.21 10.28
CA ALA A 8 17.65 9.96 9.07
C ALA A 8 16.34 9.46 8.44
N PHE A 9 15.88 8.25 8.77
CA PHE A 9 14.76 7.57 8.09
C PHE A 9 13.40 7.99 8.66
N GLN A 10 12.64 8.75 7.87
CA GLN A 10 11.46 9.46 8.36
C GLN A 10 10.13 8.84 7.92
N ILE A 11 10.15 8.02 6.88
CA ILE A 11 8.94 7.43 6.28
C ILE A 11 9.03 5.91 6.38
N GLY A 12 8.06 5.31 7.05
CA GLY A 12 7.84 3.87 7.05
C GLY A 12 6.93 3.47 5.89
N TRP A 13 7.30 2.42 5.16
CA TRP A 13 6.51 1.80 4.11
C TRP A 13 6.31 0.33 4.47
N ILE A 14 5.09 -0.03 4.82
CA ILE A 14 4.71 -1.39 5.20
C ILE A 14 3.98 -2.05 4.03
N CYS A 15 4.45 -3.23 3.64
CA CYS A 15 3.88 -4.08 2.60
C CYS A 15 3.29 -5.34 3.22
N ALA A 16 2.14 -5.80 2.73
CA ALA A 16 1.52 -7.05 3.16
C ALA A 16 2.09 -8.29 2.47
N LEU A 17 2.53 -8.14 1.23
CA LEU A 17 2.96 -9.26 0.39
C LEU A 17 4.40 -9.07 -0.11
N PRO A 18 5.16 -10.16 -0.31
CA PRO A 18 6.51 -10.08 -0.88
C PRO A 18 6.56 -9.39 -2.25
N ILE A 19 5.52 -9.54 -3.07
CA ILE A 19 5.44 -8.88 -4.38
C ILE A 19 5.30 -7.35 -4.26
N GLU A 20 4.59 -6.88 -3.23
CA GLU A 20 4.45 -5.46 -2.92
C GLU A 20 5.78 -4.89 -2.41
N ALA A 21 6.46 -5.62 -1.52
CA ALA A 21 7.78 -5.23 -1.03
C ALA A 21 8.82 -5.17 -2.15
N ALA A 22 8.80 -6.15 -3.07
CA ALA A 22 9.67 -6.13 -4.25
C ALA A 22 9.39 -4.91 -5.13
N ALA A 23 8.12 -4.57 -5.39
CA ALA A 23 7.76 -3.36 -6.13
C ALA A 23 8.23 -2.08 -5.41
N ALA A 24 8.01 -1.98 -4.10
CA ALA A 24 8.44 -0.85 -3.28
C ALA A 24 9.97 -0.65 -3.34
N ILE A 25 10.75 -1.74 -3.26
CA ILE A 25 12.20 -1.69 -3.36
C ILE A 25 12.66 -1.22 -4.75
N GLU A 26 11.97 -1.60 -5.82
CA GLU A 26 12.31 -1.13 -7.19
C GLU A 26 11.97 0.34 -7.43
N MET A 27 11.06 0.91 -6.63
CA MET A 27 10.72 2.34 -6.64
C MET A 27 11.74 3.24 -5.92
N LEU A 28 12.71 2.66 -5.20
CA LEU A 28 13.77 3.43 -4.54
C LEU A 28 14.73 4.06 -5.56
N ASP A 29 15.00 5.36 -5.44
CA ASP A 29 16.06 6.03 -6.21
C ASP A 29 17.43 5.50 -5.81
N GLU A 30 17.65 5.34 -4.50
CA GLU A 30 18.85 4.73 -3.92
C GLU A 30 18.49 3.65 -2.90
N LYS A 31 19.20 2.52 -2.99
CA LYS A 31 19.09 1.39 -2.04
C LYS A 31 20.30 1.42 -1.11
N PHE A 32 20.07 1.46 0.20
CA PHE A 32 21.12 1.46 1.23
C PHE A 32 21.31 0.08 1.89
N GLY A 33 20.59 -0.94 1.42
CA GLY A 33 20.68 -2.30 1.93
C GLY A 33 19.73 -2.57 3.10
N ILE A 34 20.00 -3.63 3.83
CA ILE A 34 19.20 -4.08 4.98
C ILE A 34 19.76 -3.41 6.26
N LEU A 35 18.89 -3.12 7.23
CA LEU A 35 19.34 -2.73 8.56
C LEU A 35 19.93 -3.96 9.27
N GLU A 36 21.22 -3.91 9.60
CA GLU A 36 21.95 -5.06 10.18
C GLU A 36 21.82 -5.12 11.71
N GLU A 37 21.72 -3.97 12.36
CA GLU A 37 21.71 -3.86 13.83
C GLU A 37 20.39 -3.26 14.32
N GLN A 38 19.63 -4.07 15.06
CA GLN A 38 18.39 -3.67 15.72
C GLN A 38 18.19 -4.49 17.00
N ASP A 39 17.17 -4.11 17.77
CA ASP A 39 16.79 -4.82 18.98
C ASP A 39 16.43 -6.29 18.67
N ALA A 40 16.91 -7.24 19.47
CA ALA A 40 16.66 -8.67 19.25
C ALA A 40 15.17 -9.07 19.35
N ALA A 41 14.34 -8.25 20.02
CA ALA A 41 12.90 -8.43 20.07
C ALA A 41 12.17 -7.84 18.85
N ASP A 42 12.87 -7.10 17.99
CA ASP A 42 12.34 -6.69 16.69
C ASP A 42 12.60 -7.78 15.64
N SER A 43 11.55 -8.50 15.28
CA SER A 43 11.59 -9.56 14.27
C SER A 43 11.41 -9.08 12.83
N ASN A 44 11.28 -7.76 12.60
CA ASN A 44 11.14 -7.23 11.26
C ASN A 44 12.48 -7.27 10.51
N THR A 45 12.40 -7.38 9.18
CA THR A 45 13.52 -7.06 8.29
C THR A 45 13.25 -5.74 7.59
N TYR A 46 14.20 -4.80 7.69
CA TYR A 46 14.06 -3.46 7.11
C TYR A 46 14.96 -3.28 5.90
N THR A 47 14.38 -2.89 4.77
CA THR A 47 15.15 -2.37 3.63
C THR A 47 15.19 -0.85 3.70
N LEU A 48 16.38 -0.27 3.60
CA LEU A 48 16.63 1.16 3.70
C LEU A 48 16.83 1.75 2.32
N GLY A 49 16.23 2.91 2.06
CA GLY A 49 16.40 3.60 0.79
C GLY A 49 16.02 5.06 0.79
N ARG A 50 16.02 5.66 -0.41
CA ARG A 50 15.65 7.05 -0.65
C ARG A 50 14.69 7.16 -1.83
N ILE A 51 13.68 8.01 -1.72
CA ILE A 51 12.81 8.47 -2.81
C ILE A 51 12.76 9.99 -2.77
N GLY A 52 13.22 10.66 -3.83
CA GLY A 52 13.46 12.09 -3.85
C GLY A 52 14.27 12.52 -2.64
N LYS A 53 13.80 13.52 -1.90
CA LYS A 53 14.47 13.99 -0.68
C LYS A 53 14.16 13.17 0.59
N HIS A 54 13.41 12.09 0.49
CA HIS A 54 12.88 11.35 1.64
C HIS A 54 13.62 10.04 1.85
N TYR A 55 14.08 9.81 3.08
CA TYR A 55 14.63 8.54 3.52
C TYR A 55 13.51 7.63 4.00
N VAL A 56 13.42 6.46 3.38
CA VAL A 56 12.32 5.50 3.53
C VAL A 56 12.85 4.20 4.12
N VAL A 57 12.12 3.65 5.07
CA VAL A 57 12.31 2.29 5.57
C VAL A 57 11.14 1.42 5.12
N ILE A 58 11.44 0.31 4.44
CA ILE A 58 10.47 -0.65 3.95
C ILE A 58 10.48 -1.90 4.84
N ALA A 59 9.32 -2.35 5.28
CA ALA A 59 9.13 -3.65 5.91
C ALA A 59 8.01 -4.43 5.22
N CYS A 60 8.13 -5.76 5.20
CA CYS A 60 7.09 -6.66 4.74
C CYS A 60 6.56 -7.48 5.92
N LEU A 61 5.28 -7.83 5.88
CA LEU A 61 4.71 -8.80 6.81
C LEU A 61 5.46 -10.16 6.71
N PRO A 62 5.56 -10.92 7.81
CA PRO A 62 6.17 -12.24 7.80
C PRO A 62 5.51 -13.19 6.79
N GLY A 63 6.31 -14.05 6.16
CA GLY A 63 5.82 -15.01 5.17
C GLY A 63 4.71 -15.91 5.75
N GLY A 64 3.59 -16.02 5.03
CA GLY A 64 2.43 -16.80 5.44
C GLY A 64 1.56 -16.14 6.52
N GLN A 65 1.91 -14.94 6.99
CA GLN A 65 1.11 -14.16 7.93
C GLN A 65 0.52 -12.96 7.21
N TYR A 66 -0.78 -12.76 7.34
CA TYR A 66 -1.51 -11.65 6.74
C TYR A 66 -2.49 -11.06 7.75
N GLY A 67 -3.01 -9.87 7.47
CA GLY A 67 -4.05 -9.23 8.25
C GLY A 67 -3.56 -8.16 9.21
N THR A 68 -4.52 -7.54 9.90
CA THR A 68 -4.33 -6.33 10.73
C THR A 68 -3.41 -6.57 11.92
N THR A 69 -3.49 -7.73 12.58
CA THR A 69 -2.62 -8.08 13.71
C THR A 69 -1.15 -8.12 13.32
N SER A 70 -0.83 -8.81 12.22
CA SER A 70 0.55 -8.90 11.73
C SER A 70 1.09 -7.53 11.31
N ALA A 71 0.28 -6.74 10.59
CA ALA A 71 0.63 -5.38 10.21
C ALA A 71 0.86 -4.46 11.43
N THR A 72 0.08 -4.62 12.49
CA THR A 72 0.23 -3.87 13.74
C THR A 72 1.55 -4.19 14.43
N THR A 73 1.92 -5.48 14.50
CA THR A 73 3.22 -5.90 15.05
C THR A 73 4.38 -5.29 14.27
N VAL A 74 4.33 -5.37 12.93
CA VAL A 74 5.35 -4.78 12.05
C VAL A 74 5.45 -3.27 12.30
N ALA A 75 4.33 -2.56 12.34
CA ALA A 75 4.30 -1.12 12.57
C ALA A 75 4.87 -0.72 13.93
N ASN A 76 4.50 -1.42 15.00
CA ASN A 76 4.99 -1.13 16.36
C ASN A 76 6.49 -1.36 16.51
N ASN A 77 7.00 -2.44 15.91
CA ASN A 77 8.42 -2.71 15.86
C ASN A 77 9.17 -1.62 15.08
N MET A 78 8.65 -1.20 13.93
CA MET A 78 9.23 -0.11 13.13
C MET A 78 9.26 1.21 13.91
N LEU A 79 8.15 1.55 14.59
CA LEU A 79 8.07 2.72 15.45
C LEU A 79 9.11 2.68 16.57
N ARG A 80 9.33 1.52 17.20
CA ARG A 80 10.34 1.35 18.26
C ARG A 80 11.75 1.54 17.70
N THR A 81 12.08 0.84 16.62
CA THR A 81 13.43 0.83 16.02
C THR A 81 13.83 2.20 15.45
N PHE A 82 12.88 2.94 14.88
CA PHE A 82 13.10 4.28 14.29
C PHE A 82 12.50 5.41 15.14
N SER A 83 12.33 5.20 16.45
CA SER A 83 11.62 6.10 17.38
C SER A 83 12.08 7.56 17.38
N LYS A 84 13.34 7.83 17.05
CA LYS A 84 13.90 9.20 17.02
C LYS A 84 13.57 9.98 15.74
N SER A 85 13.19 9.30 14.66
CA SER A 85 13.17 9.90 13.32
C SER A 85 11.94 9.57 12.48
N LEU A 86 11.27 8.44 12.73
CA LEU A 86 10.06 8.07 11.99
C LEU A 86 8.95 9.08 12.27
N ARG A 87 8.40 9.67 11.21
CA ARG A 87 7.34 10.69 11.31
C ARG A 87 6.00 10.17 10.82
N ILE A 88 6.04 9.30 9.82
CA ILE A 88 4.85 8.80 9.12
C ILE A 88 5.08 7.34 8.75
N GLY A 89 4.06 6.51 8.93
CA GLY A 89 3.98 5.16 8.37
C GLY A 89 2.91 5.09 7.27
N LEU A 90 3.21 4.42 6.17
CA LEU A 90 2.32 4.17 5.05
C LEU A 90 2.10 2.67 4.91
N MET A 91 0.85 2.24 4.84
CA MET A 91 0.50 0.89 4.40
C MET A 91 0.23 0.98 2.89
N VAL A 92 1.06 0.32 2.08
CA VAL A 92 0.96 0.39 0.62
C VAL A 92 1.00 -1.03 0.07
N GLY A 93 0.03 -1.36 -0.78
CA GLY A 93 -0.11 -2.69 -1.33
C GLY A 93 -1.20 -2.75 -2.39
N ILE A 94 -1.38 -3.94 -2.97
CA ILE A 94 -2.41 -4.20 -3.95
C ILE A 94 -3.75 -4.49 -3.27
N ARG A 95 -4.84 -4.10 -3.92
CA ARG A 95 -6.21 -4.29 -3.45
C ARG A 95 -7.15 -4.52 -4.62
N GLY A 96 -8.32 -5.12 -4.33
CA GLY A 96 -9.43 -5.17 -5.27
C GLY A 96 -10.18 -3.84 -5.31
N GLY A 97 -10.78 -3.53 -6.45
CA GLY A 97 -11.63 -2.36 -6.66
C GLY A 97 -13.06 -2.79 -6.97
N ILE A 98 -14.04 -2.04 -6.47
CA ILE A 98 -15.46 -2.20 -6.78
C ILE A 98 -15.89 -0.90 -7.48
N PRO A 99 -16.03 -0.88 -8.82
CA PRO A 99 -16.44 0.31 -9.53
C PRO A 99 -17.90 0.64 -9.25
N SER A 100 -18.27 1.89 -9.49
CA SER A 100 -19.65 2.40 -9.44
C SER A 100 -19.84 3.47 -10.51
N ALA A 101 -21.08 3.85 -10.78
CA ALA A 101 -21.38 4.93 -11.73
C ALA A 101 -20.71 6.28 -11.36
N ALA A 102 -20.47 6.52 -10.06
CA ALA A 102 -19.80 7.72 -9.57
C ALA A 102 -18.27 7.59 -9.52
N HIS A 103 -17.75 6.37 -9.44
CA HIS A 103 -16.33 6.08 -9.29
C HIS A 103 -15.94 4.88 -10.14
N ASP A 104 -15.39 5.17 -11.33
CA ASP A 104 -14.94 4.15 -12.26
C ASP A 104 -13.55 3.62 -11.88
N ILE A 105 -13.49 2.72 -10.91
CA ILE A 105 -12.23 2.14 -10.39
C ILE A 105 -11.75 1.04 -11.34
N ARG A 106 -10.53 1.18 -11.88
CA ARG A 106 -9.94 0.31 -12.89
C ARG A 106 -8.60 -0.28 -12.47
N LEU A 107 -8.16 -1.35 -13.14
CA LEU A 107 -6.84 -1.93 -12.88
C LEU A 107 -5.73 -0.91 -13.17
N GLY A 108 -4.90 -0.69 -12.15
CA GLY A 108 -3.79 0.26 -12.20
C GLY A 108 -4.10 1.62 -11.56
N ASP A 109 -5.34 1.86 -11.15
CA ASP A 109 -5.68 3.03 -10.37
C ASP A 109 -5.01 3.00 -8.99
N ILE A 110 -4.56 4.18 -8.55
CA ILE A 110 -3.94 4.38 -7.24
C ILE A 110 -4.96 5.09 -6.35
N VAL A 111 -5.45 4.37 -5.34
CA VAL A 111 -6.39 4.92 -4.36
C VAL A 111 -5.63 5.44 -3.16
N ILE A 112 -5.87 6.71 -2.80
CA ILE A 112 -5.27 7.36 -1.64
C ILE A 112 -6.37 7.63 -0.61
N SER A 113 -6.20 7.07 0.59
CA SER A 113 -7.14 7.28 1.70
C SER A 113 -7.24 8.76 2.04
N CYS A 114 -8.46 9.31 1.91
CA CYS A 114 -8.81 10.68 2.29
C CYS A 114 -10.11 10.63 3.10
N PRO A 115 -10.27 11.45 4.16
CA PRO A 115 -11.50 11.49 4.93
C PRO A 115 -12.64 12.08 4.11
N GLU A 116 -13.85 11.58 4.33
CA GLU A 116 -15.09 12.05 3.69
C GLU A 116 -16.27 11.88 4.66
N GLY A 117 -17.04 12.95 4.86
CA GLY A 117 -18.14 12.96 5.83
C GLY A 117 -17.67 12.55 7.23
N THR A 118 -18.24 11.46 7.76
CA THR A 118 -17.89 10.89 9.07
C THR A 118 -16.79 9.82 9.00
N CYS A 119 -16.26 9.53 7.81
CA CYS A 119 -15.21 8.53 7.59
C CYS A 119 -13.82 9.18 7.66
N GLY A 120 -12.90 8.57 8.43
CA GLY A 120 -11.48 8.97 8.45
C GLY A 120 -10.70 8.62 7.17
N GLY A 121 -11.35 8.00 6.18
CA GLY A 121 -10.78 7.60 4.89
C GLY A 121 -10.47 6.11 4.78
N VAL A 122 -10.57 5.34 5.88
CA VAL A 122 -10.60 3.88 5.87
C VAL A 122 -11.75 3.42 6.76
N ILE A 123 -12.54 2.46 6.26
CA ILE A 123 -13.64 1.84 7.00
C ILE A 123 -13.28 0.40 7.28
N GLN A 124 -13.29 0.02 8.55
CA GLN A 124 -13.26 -1.38 8.96
C GLN A 124 -14.70 -1.91 8.96
N TYR A 125 -15.08 -2.62 7.90
CA TYR A 125 -16.46 -3.05 7.67
C TYR A 125 -16.85 -4.29 8.48
N ASP A 126 -15.87 -5.07 8.95
CA ASP A 126 -16.06 -6.33 9.67
C ASP A 126 -16.09 -6.16 11.21
N THR A 127 -15.97 -4.93 11.71
CA THR A 127 -15.91 -4.64 13.14
C THR A 127 -17.13 -3.87 13.60
N GLY A 128 -17.87 -4.49 14.50
CA GLY A 128 -19.13 -3.99 15.01
C GLY A 128 -19.70 -4.94 16.05
N LYS A 129 -20.94 -4.68 16.44
CA LYS A 129 -21.72 -5.56 17.30
C LYS A 129 -23.01 -5.94 16.57
N ILE A 130 -23.52 -7.13 16.87
CA ILE A 130 -24.87 -7.50 16.48
C ILE A 130 -25.81 -6.93 17.53
N ILE A 131 -26.78 -6.12 17.10
CA ILE A 131 -27.81 -5.55 17.98
C ILE A 131 -29.08 -6.43 17.99
N ALA A 132 -30.14 -5.98 18.66
CA ALA A 132 -31.44 -6.65 18.60
C ALA A 132 -31.85 -6.88 17.13
N ASP A 133 -32.60 -7.96 16.89
CA ASP A 133 -33.05 -8.37 15.55
C ASP A 133 -31.96 -8.85 14.57
N GLY A 134 -30.71 -9.01 15.04
CA GLY A 134 -29.62 -9.59 14.25
C GLY A 134 -28.92 -8.61 13.31
N GLU A 135 -29.23 -7.32 13.41
CA GLU A 135 -28.59 -6.29 12.59
C GLU A 135 -27.15 -6.03 13.04
N PHE A 136 -26.25 -5.79 12.09
CA PHE A 136 -24.87 -5.44 12.36
C PHE A 136 -24.69 -3.92 12.47
N GLU A 137 -24.30 -3.45 13.66
CA GLU A 137 -23.97 -2.05 13.91
C GLU A 137 -22.44 -1.88 13.96
N ARG A 138 -21.88 -1.04 13.09
CA ARG A 138 -20.45 -0.68 13.13
C ARG A 138 -20.18 0.23 14.34
N THR A 139 -19.34 -0.21 15.27
CA THR A 139 -19.11 0.49 16.55
C THR A 139 -17.76 1.22 16.65
N GLY A 140 -17.13 1.53 15.52
CA GLY A 140 -15.80 2.15 15.51
C GLY A 140 -15.55 3.04 14.31
N SER A 141 -14.48 3.82 14.41
CA SER A 141 -13.92 4.62 13.32
C SER A 141 -12.39 4.62 13.41
N LEU A 142 -11.73 4.63 12.26
CA LEU A 142 -10.28 4.79 12.18
C LEU A 142 -9.94 6.28 12.10
N ASN A 143 -8.79 6.65 12.65
CA ASN A 143 -8.27 8.01 12.58
C ASN A 143 -8.03 8.43 11.13
N SER A 144 -8.24 9.72 10.85
CA SER A 144 -7.84 10.31 9.58
C SER A 144 -6.32 10.31 9.40
N PRO A 145 -5.80 10.21 8.16
CA PRO A 145 -4.39 10.40 7.88
C PRO A 145 -3.87 11.74 8.42
N PRO A 146 -2.59 11.83 8.79
CA PRO A 146 -1.98 13.09 9.25
C PRO A 146 -2.18 14.25 8.25
N LYS A 147 -2.40 15.46 8.76
CA LYS A 147 -2.64 16.68 7.96
C LYS A 147 -1.58 16.90 6.86
N ALA A 148 -0.33 16.55 7.14
CA ALA A 148 0.76 16.64 6.15
C ALA A 148 0.50 15.77 4.90
N LEU A 149 0.01 14.54 5.09
CA LEU A 149 -0.35 13.66 3.96
C LEU A 149 -1.61 14.13 3.24
N LEU A 150 -2.61 14.64 3.97
CA LEU A 150 -3.82 15.18 3.34
C LEU A 150 -3.51 16.42 2.49
N THR A 151 -2.60 17.27 2.97
CA THR A 151 -2.12 18.43 2.20
C THR A 151 -1.38 17.96 0.94
N ALA A 152 -0.52 16.94 1.06
CA ALA A 152 0.16 16.35 -0.09
C ALA A 152 -0.83 15.74 -1.10
N ALA A 153 -1.87 15.03 -0.62
CA ALA A 153 -2.92 14.48 -1.48
C ALA A 153 -3.70 15.58 -2.22
N GLY A 154 -4.04 16.67 -1.53
CA GLY A 154 -4.63 17.85 -2.16
C GLY A 154 -3.74 18.45 -3.25
N MET A 155 -2.44 18.62 -2.96
CA MET A 155 -1.47 19.12 -3.94
C MET A 155 -1.29 18.17 -5.14
N MET A 156 -1.32 16.85 -4.93
CA MET A 156 -1.29 15.89 -6.03
C MET A 156 -2.52 16.00 -6.92
N ARG A 157 -3.71 16.22 -6.35
CA ARG A 157 -4.93 16.49 -7.14
C ARG A 157 -4.81 17.78 -7.92
N THR A 158 -4.33 18.87 -7.31
CA THR A 158 -4.09 20.14 -8.00
C THR A 158 -3.13 19.97 -9.17
N ALA A 159 -1.99 19.31 -8.95
CA ALA A 159 -1.01 19.03 -10.00
C ALA A 159 -1.60 18.18 -11.13
N GLY A 160 -2.49 17.22 -10.82
CA GLY A 160 -3.19 16.44 -11.84
C GLY A 160 -4.12 17.25 -12.75
N LEU A 161 -4.49 18.47 -12.37
CA LEU A 161 -5.31 19.38 -13.18
C LEU A 161 -4.48 20.28 -14.10
N THR A 162 -3.19 20.46 -13.81
CA THR A 162 -2.34 21.44 -14.52
C THR A 162 -1.12 20.83 -15.19
N ASP A 163 -0.58 19.76 -14.63
CA ASP A 163 0.73 19.21 -14.95
C ASP A 163 0.61 17.82 -15.57
N ASN A 164 1.61 17.45 -16.37
CA ASN A 164 1.72 16.07 -16.83
C ASN A 164 2.17 15.15 -15.68
N PRO A 165 1.55 13.98 -15.50
CA PRO A 165 1.92 13.07 -14.43
C PRO A 165 3.33 12.52 -14.66
N GLN A 166 4.17 12.57 -13.63
CA GLN A 166 5.53 12.03 -13.66
C GLN A 166 5.58 10.53 -13.30
N TYR A 167 4.54 10.01 -12.62
CA TYR A 167 4.52 8.61 -12.18
C TYR A 167 4.67 7.56 -13.30
N PRO A 168 4.21 7.76 -14.56
CA PRO A 168 4.46 6.81 -15.63
C PRO A 168 5.94 6.58 -15.91
N GLU A 169 6.78 7.61 -15.75
CA GLU A 169 8.23 7.49 -15.86
C GLU A 169 8.83 6.72 -14.68
N TYR A 170 8.39 6.99 -13.46
CA TYR A 170 8.83 6.25 -12.28
C TYR A 170 8.53 4.75 -12.42
N LEU A 171 7.31 4.41 -12.87
CA LEU A 171 6.90 3.02 -13.12
C LEU A 171 7.73 2.36 -14.22
N ARG A 172 8.00 3.08 -15.32
CA ARG A 172 8.82 2.57 -16.44
C ARG A 172 10.26 2.32 -15.98
N ASN A 173 10.83 3.22 -15.19
CA ASN A 173 12.19 3.08 -14.69
C ASN A 173 12.30 1.90 -13.71
N ALA A 174 11.36 1.77 -12.78
CA ALA A 174 11.31 0.66 -11.81
C ALA A 174 11.10 -0.70 -12.49
N SER A 175 10.10 -0.82 -13.37
CA SER A 175 9.85 -2.07 -14.10
C SER A 175 10.98 -2.40 -15.08
N GLY A 176 11.63 -1.39 -15.66
CA GLY A 176 12.67 -1.54 -16.68
C GLY A 176 14.06 -1.94 -16.18
N ARG A 177 14.34 -1.92 -14.86
CA ARG A 177 15.71 -2.10 -14.32
C ARG A 177 16.36 -3.43 -14.69
N THR A 178 15.60 -4.52 -14.72
CA THR A 178 16.10 -5.85 -15.04
C THR A 178 15.12 -6.61 -15.95
N ALA A 179 15.59 -7.69 -16.59
CA ALA A 179 14.69 -8.58 -17.34
C ALA A 179 13.62 -9.21 -16.44
N ARG A 180 13.96 -9.49 -15.16
CA ARG A 180 13.04 -10.08 -14.18
C ARG A 180 11.93 -9.08 -13.79
N THR A 181 12.29 -7.85 -13.44
CA THR A 181 11.32 -6.81 -13.07
C THR A 181 10.41 -6.45 -14.24
N ARG A 182 10.93 -6.44 -15.47
CA ARG A 182 10.14 -6.18 -16.68
C ARG A 182 9.05 -7.24 -16.89
N LYS A 183 9.40 -8.50 -16.62
CA LYS A 183 8.46 -9.62 -16.70
C LYS A 183 7.42 -9.60 -15.57
N SER A 184 7.84 -9.26 -14.35
CA SER A 184 6.99 -9.35 -13.15
C SER A 184 6.10 -8.12 -12.91
N PHE A 185 6.53 -6.93 -13.33
CA PHE A 185 5.85 -5.65 -13.07
C PHE A 185 5.48 -4.89 -14.35
N GLY A 186 5.54 -5.55 -15.50
CA GLY A 186 5.06 -4.98 -16.75
C GLY A 186 3.57 -4.68 -16.68
N ARG A 187 3.14 -3.58 -17.31
CA ARG A 187 1.72 -3.26 -17.41
C ARG A 187 1.01 -4.37 -18.18
N PRO A 188 -0.09 -4.95 -17.65
CA PRO A 188 -0.91 -5.90 -18.39
C PRO A 188 -1.51 -5.28 -19.66
N THR A 189 -1.98 -6.12 -20.58
CA THR A 189 -2.71 -5.69 -21.78
C THR A 189 -4.03 -5.04 -21.40
N ALA A 190 -4.52 -4.06 -22.15
CA ALA A 190 -5.81 -3.41 -21.86
C ALA A 190 -6.98 -4.40 -21.66
N ASN A 191 -6.99 -5.50 -22.42
CA ASN A 191 -8.04 -6.53 -22.36
C ASN A 191 -8.02 -7.37 -21.07
N SER A 192 -7.01 -7.21 -20.20
CA SER A 192 -7.01 -7.89 -18.90
C SER A 192 -7.82 -7.15 -17.85
N ASP A 193 -8.17 -5.88 -18.09
CA ASP A 193 -9.06 -5.11 -17.23
C ASP A 193 -10.51 -5.51 -17.53
N ARG A 194 -11.00 -6.47 -16.75
CA ARG A 194 -12.31 -7.10 -16.92
C ARG A 194 -13.12 -6.89 -15.66
N LEU A 195 -14.36 -6.41 -15.82
CA LEU A 195 -15.34 -6.38 -14.74
C LEU A 195 -16.08 -7.71 -14.68
N PHE A 196 -16.50 -8.07 -13.48
CA PHE A 196 -17.28 -9.28 -13.20
C PHE A 196 -18.61 -8.88 -12.59
N GLN A 197 -19.65 -9.63 -12.91
CA GLN A 197 -20.98 -9.38 -12.37
C GLN A 197 -20.99 -9.53 -10.84
N ALA A 198 -21.49 -8.51 -10.14
CA ALA A 198 -21.49 -8.48 -8.66
C ALA A 198 -22.25 -9.63 -8.00
N ILE A 199 -23.24 -10.22 -8.69
CA ILE A 199 -24.07 -11.34 -8.21
C ILE A 199 -23.46 -12.72 -8.49
N HIS A 200 -22.33 -12.77 -9.21
CA HIS A 200 -21.72 -14.03 -9.61
C HIS A 200 -20.62 -14.42 -8.63
N ASP A 201 -20.86 -15.50 -7.88
CA ASP A 201 -19.85 -16.04 -6.98
C ASP A 201 -18.67 -16.63 -7.76
N HIS A 202 -17.47 -16.21 -7.39
CA HIS A 202 -16.25 -16.78 -7.92
C HIS A 202 -16.04 -18.21 -7.35
N PRO A 203 -15.73 -19.22 -8.18
CA PRO A 203 -15.51 -20.58 -7.71
C PRO A 203 -14.32 -20.65 -6.74
N ALA A 204 -14.56 -21.05 -5.49
CA ALA A 204 -13.54 -21.07 -4.44
C ALA A 204 -12.34 -21.98 -4.74
N SER A 205 -12.51 -22.99 -5.61
CA SER A 205 -11.46 -23.92 -6.03
C SER A 205 -10.64 -23.45 -7.23
N SER A 206 -11.01 -22.34 -7.88
CA SER A 206 -10.31 -21.86 -9.07
C SER A 206 -9.14 -20.95 -8.69
N SER A 207 -7.99 -21.14 -9.33
CA SER A 207 -6.82 -20.27 -9.21
C SER A 207 -6.90 -19.01 -10.08
N SER A 208 -7.95 -18.87 -10.91
CA SER A 208 -8.16 -17.69 -11.76
C SER A 208 -9.64 -17.41 -12.01
N CYS A 209 -9.95 -16.15 -12.34
CA CYS A 209 -11.29 -15.71 -12.71
C CYS A 209 -11.56 -15.81 -14.22
N ASN A 210 -10.78 -16.59 -14.97
CA ASN A 210 -10.90 -16.66 -16.43
C ASN A 210 -12.25 -17.21 -16.90
N GLY A 211 -12.82 -18.16 -16.14
CA GLY A 211 -14.13 -18.75 -16.41
C GLY A 211 -15.31 -18.00 -15.77
N CYS A 212 -15.06 -16.89 -15.06
CA CYS A 212 -16.12 -16.11 -14.43
C CYS A 212 -16.82 -15.23 -15.47
N LEU A 213 -18.13 -15.02 -15.26
CA LEU A 213 -18.95 -14.18 -16.12
C LEU A 213 -18.48 -12.73 -16.05
N ALA A 214 -17.96 -12.24 -17.17
CA ALA A 214 -17.63 -10.82 -17.34
C ALA A 214 -18.90 -10.01 -17.57
N GLU A 215 -18.85 -8.71 -17.22
CA GLU A 215 -19.85 -7.74 -17.67
C GLU A 215 -19.71 -7.42 -19.17
#